data_AF-A0A355GEW1-F1
#
_entry.id   AF-A0A355GEW1-F1
#
_cell.length_a   1.000
_cell.length_b   1.000
_cell.length_c   1.000
_cell.angle_alpha   90.00
_cell.angle_beta   90.00
_cell.angle_gamma   90.00
#
_symmetry.space_group_name_H-M   'P 1'
#
loop_
_entity.id
_entity.type
_entity.pdbx_description
1 polymer ?
#
loop_
_entity_poly.entity_id
_entity_poly.type
_entity_poly.pdbx_seq_one_letter_code
_entity_poly.pdbx_strand_id
1 'polypeptide(L)'
;PVPKGEVSFRPDSQAGNKGPGGYAAIEQGKFQVDASKGVVGGPYIFTLTGFDGIPIPASDVGEPSQDGKPLFTEVEIKKDLPQGESTLDFEIPA
;
A
#
# COMPACT_ATOMS: atom_id res chain seq x y z
N PRO A 1 3.28 6.49 12.64
CA PRO A 1 2.39 5.79 11.66
C PRO A 1 2.11 6.74 10.49
N VAL A 2 1.91 6.21 9.29
CA VAL A 2 1.65 7.00 8.08
C VAL A 2 0.23 7.57 8.14
N PRO A 3 0.00 8.90 8.18
CA PRO A 3 -1.35 9.47 8.33
C PRO A 3 -2.31 9.11 7.20
N LYS A 4 -1.86 9.27 5.95
CA LYS A 4 -2.57 8.92 4.72
C LYS A 4 -1.62 8.23 3.76
N GLY A 5 -2.10 7.31 2.96
CA GLY A 5 -1.25 6.60 2.02
C GLY A 5 -2.02 5.61 1.18
N GLU A 6 -1.26 4.84 0.42
CA GLU A 6 -1.79 3.79 -0.42
C GLU A 6 -0.82 2.62 -0.48
N VAL A 7 -1.40 1.44 -0.60
CA VAL A 7 -0.68 0.21 -0.86
C VAL A 7 -1.29 -0.46 -2.08
N SER A 8 -0.45 -0.68 -3.09
CA SER A 8 -0.77 -1.61 -4.17
C SER A 8 0.03 -2.89 -3.96
N PHE A 9 -0.52 -4.02 -4.40
CA PHE A 9 0.15 -5.30 -4.26
C PHE A 9 -0.11 -6.19 -5.45
N ARG A 10 0.88 -7.01 -5.79
CA ARG A 10 0.83 -7.96 -6.91
C ARG A 10 1.55 -9.26 -6.55
N PRO A 11 1.10 -10.41 -7.04
CA PRO A 11 1.83 -11.66 -6.84
C PRO A 11 3.20 -11.57 -7.52
N ASP A 12 4.24 -12.06 -6.85
CA ASP A 12 5.59 -12.11 -7.42
C ASP A 12 5.68 -13.28 -8.41
N SER A 13 5.44 -12.98 -9.69
CA SER A 13 5.58 -13.95 -10.77
C SER A 13 7.01 -14.44 -10.99
N GLN A 14 8.03 -13.67 -10.58
CA GLN A 14 9.42 -14.14 -10.62
C GLN A 14 9.68 -15.20 -9.56
N ALA A 15 8.98 -15.11 -8.42
CA ALA A 15 8.97 -16.14 -7.38
C ALA A 15 7.91 -17.23 -7.61
N GLY A 16 7.30 -17.30 -8.79
CA GLY A 16 6.38 -18.36 -9.20
C GLY A 16 4.93 -18.18 -8.74
N ASN A 17 4.57 -17.05 -8.12
CA ASN A 17 3.20 -16.79 -7.74
C ASN A 17 2.38 -16.17 -8.89
N LYS A 18 1.11 -16.55 -8.97
CA LYS A 18 0.16 -16.08 -9.98
C LYS A 18 -1.19 -15.87 -9.31
N GLY A 19 -1.84 -14.77 -9.64
CA GLY A 19 -3.11 -14.40 -9.06
C GLY A 19 -3.44 -12.93 -9.32
N PRO A 20 -4.52 -12.43 -8.73
CA PRO A 20 -4.85 -11.02 -8.80
C PRO A 20 -3.95 -10.20 -7.86
N GLY A 21 -3.62 -9.00 -8.32
CA GLY A 21 -3.15 -7.92 -7.45
C GLY A 21 -4.33 -7.11 -6.90
N GLY A 22 -4.03 -6.12 -6.08
CA GLY A 22 -5.03 -5.21 -5.55
C GLY A 22 -4.46 -3.92 -5.02
N TYR A 23 -5.33 -3.14 -4.43
CA TYR A 23 -5.07 -1.80 -3.93
C TYR A 23 -5.88 -1.56 -2.67
N ALA A 24 -5.30 -0.87 -1.69
CA ALA A 24 -5.98 -0.38 -0.51
C ALA A 24 -5.41 0.97 -0.08
N ALA A 25 -6.28 1.83 0.46
CA ALA A 25 -5.87 3.06 1.12
C ALA A 25 -5.29 2.75 2.51
N ILE A 26 -4.29 3.52 2.91
CA ILE A 26 -3.72 3.53 4.25
C ILE A 26 -4.32 4.73 4.99
N GLU A 27 -4.94 4.47 6.13
CA GLU A 27 -5.46 5.50 7.03
C GLU A 27 -4.88 5.27 8.42
N GLN A 28 -4.17 6.28 8.95
CA GLN A 28 -3.57 6.21 10.29
C GLN A 28 -2.67 4.98 10.49
N GLY A 29 -1.90 4.62 9.45
CA GLY A 29 -0.99 3.49 9.44
C GLY A 29 -1.67 2.12 9.31
N LYS A 30 -2.97 2.07 9.04
CA LYS A 30 -3.73 0.83 8.85
C LYS A 30 -4.29 0.76 7.44
N PHE A 31 -4.33 -0.43 6.89
CA PHE A 31 -5.02 -0.71 5.63
C PHE A 31 -5.77 -2.03 5.78
N GLN A 32 -6.80 -2.22 4.99
CA GLN A 32 -7.54 -3.47 4.94
C GLN A 32 -7.76 -3.85 3.48
N VAL A 33 -7.46 -5.11 3.17
CA VAL A 33 -7.69 -5.69 1.85
C VAL A 33 -8.81 -6.70 1.99
N ASP A 34 -9.83 -6.57 1.15
CA ASP A 34 -10.95 -7.52 1.16
C ASP A 34 -10.51 -8.87 0.56
N ALA A 35 -10.71 -9.95 1.31
CA ALA A 35 -10.36 -11.31 0.89
C ALA A 35 -11.12 -11.75 -0.39
N SER A 36 -12.30 -11.18 -0.66
CA SER A 36 -13.07 -11.43 -1.89
C SER A 36 -12.40 -10.89 -3.16
N LYS A 37 -11.37 -10.05 -3.03
CA LYS A 37 -10.57 -9.55 -4.16
C LYS A 37 -9.61 -10.61 -4.73
N GLY A 38 -9.63 -11.83 -4.19
CA GLY A 38 -8.95 -12.99 -4.75
C GLY A 38 -7.47 -13.10 -4.38
N VAL A 39 -7.03 -12.43 -3.31
CA VAL A 39 -5.67 -12.59 -2.78
C VAL A 39 -5.45 -14.05 -2.43
N VAL A 40 -4.43 -14.66 -3.04
CA VAL A 40 -4.04 -16.05 -2.77
C VAL A 40 -2.80 -16.08 -1.90
N GLY A 41 -2.55 -17.19 -1.21
CA GLY A 41 -1.29 -17.38 -0.49
C GLY A 41 -0.09 -17.43 -1.44
N GLY A 42 1.10 -17.15 -0.92
CA GLY A 42 2.36 -17.13 -1.65
C GLY A 42 3.03 -15.74 -1.70
N PRO A 43 4.12 -15.60 -2.47
CA PRO A 43 4.91 -14.38 -2.47
C PRO A 43 4.22 -13.24 -3.21
N TYR A 44 4.18 -12.08 -2.57
CA TYR A 44 3.61 -10.84 -3.08
C TYR A 44 4.63 -9.70 -2.95
N ILE A 45 4.55 -8.76 -3.88
CA ILE A 45 5.26 -7.47 -3.84
C ILE A 45 4.22 -6.41 -3.49
N PHE A 46 4.48 -5.68 -2.41
CA PHE A 46 3.71 -4.55 -1.94
C PHE A 46 4.45 -3.28 -2.28
N THR A 47 3.78 -2.32 -2.90
CA THR A 47 4.34 -0.99 -3.22
C THR A 47 3.54 0.04 -2.44
N LEU A 48 4.23 0.76 -1.55
CA LEU A 48 3.62 1.71 -0.63
C LEU A 48 4.04 3.15 -0.95
N THR A 49 3.06 4.05 -0.88
CA THR A 49 3.27 5.50 -0.91
C THR A 49 2.58 6.09 0.31
N GLY A 50 3.26 7.00 1.01
CA GLY A 50 2.75 7.63 2.23
C GLY A 50 2.78 9.15 2.12
N PHE A 51 1.78 9.79 2.72
CA PHE A 51 1.57 11.23 2.73
C PHE A 51 1.35 11.75 4.16
N ASP A 52 1.59 13.04 4.37
CA ASP A 52 1.44 13.72 5.67
C ASP A 52 -0.02 13.91 6.09
N GLY A 53 -0.98 13.73 5.19
CA GLY A 53 -2.42 13.88 5.46
C GLY A 53 -2.86 15.33 5.61
N ILE A 54 -2.04 16.31 5.20
CA ILE A 54 -2.35 17.73 5.29
C ILE A 54 -2.80 18.22 3.91
N PRO A 55 -4.10 18.51 3.70
CA PRO A 55 -4.59 18.91 2.39
C PRO A 55 -3.87 20.16 1.88
N ILE A 56 -3.49 20.12 0.60
CA ILE A 56 -2.84 21.24 -0.08
C ILE A 56 -3.84 21.85 -1.05
N PRO A 57 -4.16 23.15 -0.93
CA PRO A 57 -5.06 23.81 -1.87
C PRO A 57 -4.39 23.97 -3.25
N ALA A 58 -5.21 23.99 -4.29
CA ALA A 58 -4.74 24.15 -5.67
C ALA A 58 -3.93 25.44 -5.91
N SER A 59 -4.14 26.48 -5.08
CA SER A 59 -3.38 27.72 -5.13
C SER A 59 -1.88 27.55 -4.92
N ASP A 60 -1.49 26.48 -4.21
CA ASP A 60 -0.11 26.32 -3.75
C ASP A 60 0.70 25.40 -4.68
N VAL A 61 0.04 24.44 -5.32
CA VAL A 61 0.70 23.37 -6.11
C VAL A 61 0.05 23.07 -7.46
N GLY A 62 -0.89 23.91 -7.91
CA GLY A 62 -1.56 23.80 -9.21
C GLY A 62 -2.75 22.84 -9.24
N GLU A 63 -2.71 21.76 -8.45
CA GLU A 63 -3.82 20.81 -8.28
C GLU A 63 -4.06 20.54 -6.77
N PRO A 64 -5.33 20.48 -6.31
CA PRO A 64 -5.58 20.24 -4.89
C PRO A 64 -5.21 18.80 -4.53
N SER A 65 -4.45 18.61 -3.46
CA SER A 65 -4.14 17.29 -2.89
C SER A 65 -4.91 17.10 -1.59
N GLN A 66 -5.70 16.04 -1.48
CA GLN A 66 -6.38 15.69 -0.22
C GLN A 66 -5.47 14.87 0.70
N ASP A 67 -4.51 14.13 0.14
CA ASP A 67 -3.58 13.28 0.89
C ASP A 67 -2.39 14.05 1.45
N GLY A 68 -2.10 15.22 0.86
CA GLY A 68 -1.05 16.13 1.31
C GLY A 68 0.29 15.89 0.61
N LYS A 69 1.39 16.18 1.32
CA LYS A 69 2.75 16.02 0.76
C LYS A 69 3.23 14.58 0.94
N PRO A 70 3.95 14.01 -0.05
CA PRO A 70 4.53 12.68 0.10
C PRO A 70 5.60 12.69 1.21
N LEU A 71 5.48 11.74 2.12
CA LEU A 71 6.52 11.38 3.10
C LEU A 71 7.54 10.43 2.47
N PHE A 72 7.06 9.50 1.65
CA PHE A 72 7.86 8.56 0.86
C PHE A 72 7.03 8.07 -0.33
N THR A 73 7.70 7.60 -1.38
CA THR A 73 7.08 7.12 -2.61
C THR A 73 7.66 5.78 -3.02
N GLU A 74 6.81 4.89 -3.52
CA GLU A 74 7.22 3.64 -4.19
C GLU A 74 8.12 2.72 -3.36
N VAL A 75 7.87 2.61 -2.04
CA VAL A 75 8.59 1.66 -1.19
C VAL A 75 8.09 0.25 -1.49
N GLU A 76 8.94 -0.56 -2.15
CA GLU A 76 8.64 -1.96 -2.43
C GLU A 76 9.05 -2.89 -1.28
N ILE A 77 8.11 -3.72 -0.82
CA ILE A 77 8.32 -4.73 0.22
C ILE A 77 7.83 -6.07 -0.29
N LYS A 78 8.66 -7.11 -0.15
CA LYS A 78 8.28 -8.49 -0.48
C LYS A 78 7.84 -9.24 0.77
N LYS A 79 6.69 -9.90 0.70
CA LYS A 79 6.16 -10.75 1.78
C LYS A 79 5.50 -11.98 1.21
N ASP A 80 5.67 -13.10 1.91
CA ASP A 80 4.87 -14.31 1.69
C ASP A 80 3.58 -14.23 2.49
N LEU A 81 2.46 -14.42 1.79
CA LEU A 81 1.13 -14.47 2.39
C LEU A 81 0.76 -15.91 2.72
N PRO A 82 0.26 -16.21 3.93
CA PRO A 82 -0.30 -17.51 4.21
C PRO A 82 -1.59 -17.73 3.38
N GLN A 83 -2.02 -18.98 3.29
CA GLN A 83 -3.35 -19.27 2.73
C GLN A 83 -4.43 -18.83 3.73
N GLY A 84 -5.16 -17.76 3.41
CA GLY A 84 -6.28 -17.26 4.21
C GLY A 84 -6.06 -15.86 4.78
N GLU A 85 -6.86 -15.52 5.79
CA GLU A 85 -6.77 -14.23 6.47
C GLU A 85 -5.43 -14.09 7.20
N SER A 86 -4.80 -12.92 7.08
CA SER A 86 -3.54 -12.61 7.75
C SER A 86 -3.43 -11.14 8.09
N THR A 87 -2.62 -10.85 9.09
CA THR A 87 -2.20 -9.50 9.45
C THR A 87 -0.74 -9.32 9.05
N LEU A 88 -0.42 -8.19 8.43
CA LEU A 88 0.92 -7.85 7.99
C LEU A 88 1.32 -6.50 8.57
N ASP A 89 2.53 -6.45 9.11
CA ASP A 89 3.18 -5.22 9.52
C ASP A 89 4.30 -4.87 8.53
N PHE A 90 4.34 -3.59 8.15
CA PHE A 90 5.38 -3.03 7.29
C PHE A 90 6.19 -2.00 8.07
N GLU A 91 7.50 -2.21 8.13
CA GLU A 91 8.43 -1.20 8.63
C GLU A 91 8.87 -0.34 7.44
N ILE A 92 8.55 0.95 7.49
CA ILE A 92 8.95 1.91 6.47
C ILE A 92 10.32 2.49 6.84
N PRO A 93 11.34 2.37 5.99
CA PRO A 93 12.62 3.03 6.22
C PRO A 93 12.43 4.55 6.23
N ALA A 94 13.02 5.23 7.22
CA ALA A 94 12.99 6.68 7.35
C ALA A 94 13.99 7.36 6.40
#